data_AF-A0A270BKM0-F1
#
_entry.id   AF-A0A270BKM0-F1
#
_cell.length_a   1.000
_cell.length_b   1.000
_cell.length_c   1.000
_cell.angle_alpha   90.00
_cell.angle_beta   90.00
_cell.angle_gamma   90.00
#
_symmetry.space_group_name_H-M   'P 1'
#
loop_
_entity.id
_entity.type
_entity.pdbx_description
1 polymer ?
#
loop_
_entity_poly.entity_id
_entity_poly.type
_entity_poly.pdbx_seq_one_letter_code
_entity_poly.pdbx_strand_id
1 'polypeptide(L)'
;MDQYFSPSTGGFYNETIHGPRQIAEPLSEKQIKAGRTPRYVANSETKIPLDAVAVSQAEWARLMEAQEKGQQIVVEAGRAKAVDPDPLAPADQLAIIRTRRNRLLAATDVMLAVPDYPISAEQREELIAWRAALRDLTATIDQAAPLDSVEWPARPSWLGERGELL
;
A
#
# COMPACT_ATOMS: atom_id res chain seq x y z
N MET A 1 19.01 11.19 -16.05
CA MET A 1 17.86 12.03 -16.40
C MET A 1 17.23 12.46 -15.10
N ASP A 2 16.82 13.71 -14.99
CA ASP A 2 16.16 14.18 -13.78
C ASP A 2 14.76 13.58 -13.70
N GLN A 3 14.46 13.00 -12.55
CA GLN A 3 13.14 12.47 -12.24
C GLN A 3 12.39 13.51 -11.42
N TYR A 4 11.07 13.42 -11.41
CA TYR A 4 10.21 14.27 -10.59
C TYR A 4 9.24 13.41 -9.82
N PHE A 5 9.14 13.60 -8.51
CA PHE A 5 8.19 12.89 -7.67
C PHE A 5 7.03 13.82 -7.30
N SER A 6 5.79 13.38 -7.55
CA SER A 6 4.59 14.13 -7.20
C SER A 6 3.90 13.49 -5.99
N PRO A 7 3.77 14.20 -4.85
CA PRO A 7 3.12 13.66 -3.66
C PRO A 7 1.61 13.45 -3.85
N SER A 8 0.94 14.25 -4.69
CA SER A 8 -0.51 14.07 -4.95
C SER A 8 -0.85 12.81 -5.73
N THR A 9 0.08 12.31 -6.55
CA THR A 9 -0.13 11.12 -7.38
C THR A 9 0.64 9.91 -6.86
N GLY A 10 1.62 10.10 -5.98
CA GLY A 10 2.55 9.07 -5.52
C GLY A 10 3.47 8.55 -6.63
N GLY A 11 3.57 9.26 -7.76
CA GLY A 11 4.21 8.80 -8.99
C GLY A 11 5.51 9.53 -9.31
N PHE A 12 6.36 8.85 -10.10
CA PHE A 12 7.54 9.45 -10.74
C PHE A 12 7.27 9.85 -12.18
N TYR A 13 7.82 10.99 -12.56
CA TYR A 13 7.67 11.64 -13.85
C TYR A 13 9.04 12.04 -14.41
N ASN A 14 9.13 12.13 -15.73
CA ASN A 14 10.28 12.70 -16.40
C ASN A 14 9.83 13.43 -17.67
N GLU A 15 10.64 14.40 -18.09
CA GLU A 15 10.34 15.27 -19.23
C GLU A 15 10.36 14.54 -20.57
N THR A 16 11.09 13.44 -20.68
CA THR A 16 11.13 12.60 -21.89
C THR A 16 9.76 12.00 -22.20
N ILE A 17 9.06 11.52 -21.17
CA ILE A 17 7.76 10.84 -21.30
C ILE A 17 6.60 11.84 -21.14
N HIS A 18 6.73 12.80 -20.23
CA HIS A 18 5.62 13.65 -19.79
C HIS A 18 5.69 15.07 -20.39
N GLY A 19 6.65 15.31 -21.27
CA GLY A 19 6.91 16.62 -21.85
C GLY A 19 7.70 17.54 -20.90
N PRO A 20 8.52 18.44 -21.44
CA PRO A 20 9.36 19.33 -20.64
C PRO A 20 8.50 20.28 -19.82
N ARG A 21 8.94 20.65 -18.59
CA ARG A 21 8.22 21.63 -17.75
C ARG A 21 8.33 23.04 -18.30
N GLN A 22 9.36 23.29 -19.11
CA GLN A 22 9.59 24.57 -19.78
C GLN A 22 9.85 24.37 -21.26
N ILE A 23 9.33 25.28 -22.08
CA ILE A 23 9.60 25.34 -23.52
C ILE A 23 10.22 26.70 -23.86
N ALA A 24 11.05 26.71 -24.89
CA ALA A 24 11.61 27.94 -25.43
C ALA A 24 10.50 28.76 -26.11
N GLU A 25 10.37 30.04 -25.76
CA GLU A 25 9.53 30.98 -26.50
C GLU A 25 10.03 31.08 -27.95
N PRO A 26 9.12 31.00 -28.94
CA PRO A 26 9.50 31.13 -30.33
C PRO A 26 10.07 32.53 -30.59
N LEU A 27 11.27 32.57 -31.18
CA LEU A 27 11.89 33.82 -31.61
C LEU A 27 11.48 34.15 -33.05
N SER A 28 11.23 35.42 -33.31
CA SER A 28 11.12 35.93 -34.68
C SER A 28 12.47 35.89 -35.41
N GLU A 29 12.45 35.83 -36.75
CA GLU A 29 13.66 35.85 -37.58
C GLU A 29 14.58 37.05 -37.28
N LYS A 30 13.99 38.23 -37.01
CA LYS A 30 14.73 39.43 -36.64
C LYS A 30 15.48 39.24 -35.32
N GLN A 31 14.87 38.58 -34.34
CA GLN A 31 15.50 38.30 -33.04
C GLN A 31 16.59 37.24 -33.16
N ILE A 32 16.39 36.23 -34.01
CA ILE A 32 17.40 35.21 -34.31
C ILE A 32 18.62 35.87 -34.97
N LYS A 33 18.41 36.71 -35.99
CA LYS A 33 19.47 37.46 -36.68
C LYS A 33 20.22 38.43 -35.76
N ALA A 34 19.56 38.93 -34.71
CA ALA A 34 20.18 39.75 -33.66
C ALA A 34 20.91 38.94 -32.59
N GLY A 35 20.99 37.60 -32.72
CA GLY A 35 21.70 36.73 -31.78
C GLY A 35 21.00 36.58 -30.43
N ARG A 36 19.69 36.83 -30.35
CA ARG A 36 18.94 36.73 -29.09
C ARG A 36 18.76 35.27 -28.68
N THR A 37 18.97 34.97 -27.40
CA THR A 37 18.63 33.66 -26.83
C THR A 37 17.14 33.58 -26.48
N PRO A 38 16.51 32.42 -26.71
CA PRO A 38 15.11 32.24 -26.36
C PRO A 38 14.94 32.23 -24.84
N ARG A 39 13.85 32.85 -24.38
CA ARG A 39 13.41 32.76 -22.99
C ARG A 39 12.67 31.44 -22.81
N TYR A 40 12.82 30.81 -21.65
CA TYR A 40 12.05 29.63 -21.30
C TYR A 40 10.81 30.02 -20.51
N VAL A 41 9.66 29.48 -20.91
CA VAL A 41 8.36 29.67 -20.26
C VAL A 41 7.78 28.33 -19.83
N ALA A 42 6.87 28.36 -18.86
CA ALA A 42 6.17 27.17 -18.41
C ALA A 42 5.40 26.53 -19.58
N ASN A 43 5.57 25.22 -19.73
CA ASN A 43 4.87 24.45 -20.75
C ASN A 43 3.48 24.05 -20.23
N SER A 44 2.41 24.62 -20.79
CA SER A 44 1.04 24.25 -20.42
C SER A 44 0.68 22.81 -20.78
N GLU A 45 1.40 22.19 -21.72
CA GLU A 45 1.15 20.84 -22.20
C GLU A 45 1.84 19.76 -21.35
N THR A 46 2.73 20.14 -20.42
CA THR A 46 3.43 19.17 -19.57
C THR A 46 2.43 18.35 -18.74
N LYS A 47 2.67 17.05 -18.66
CA LYS A 47 1.90 16.12 -17.83
C LYS A 47 2.51 15.93 -16.45
N ILE A 48 3.62 16.61 -16.16
CA ILE A 48 4.25 16.60 -14.85
C ILE A 48 3.42 17.47 -13.90
N PRO A 49 2.92 16.92 -12.78
CA PRO A 49 2.16 17.69 -11.80
C PRO A 49 2.93 18.90 -11.26
N LEU A 50 2.20 19.97 -10.91
CA LEU A 50 2.81 21.21 -10.40
C LEU A 50 3.54 20.99 -9.07
N ASP A 51 3.01 20.10 -8.23
CA ASP A 51 3.56 19.71 -6.93
C ASP A 51 4.79 18.79 -7.03
N ALA A 52 5.18 18.40 -8.25
CA ALA A 52 6.29 17.48 -8.43
C ALA A 52 7.64 18.14 -8.11
N VAL A 53 8.40 17.50 -7.22
CA VAL A 53 9.74 17.92 -6.80
C VAL A 53 10.79 17.19 -7.62
N ALA A 54 11.89 17.89 -7.96
CA ALA A 54 13.00 17.28 -8.67
C ALA A 54 13.72 16.26 -7.77
N VAL A 55 14.07 15.13 -8.37
CA VAL A 55 14.77 14.01 -7.75
C VAL A 55 15.91 13.60 -8.68
N SER A 56 17.13 13.65 -8.18
CA SER A 56 18.29 13.18 -8.96
C SER A 56 18.21 11.68 -9.23
N GLN A 57 18.92 11.20 -10.24
CA GLN A 57 18.97 9.75 -10.55
C GLN A 57 19.41 8.90 -9.35
N ALA A 58 20.36 9.41 -8.54
CA ALA A 58 20.86 8.71 -7.36
C ALA A 58 19.84 8.68 -6.21
N GLU A 59 19.12 9.79 -5.98
CA GLU A 59 18.03 9.83 -5.00
C GLU A 59 16.87 8.93 -5.44
N TRP A 60 16.52 8.97 -6.73
CA TRP A 60 15.49 8.09 -7.28
C TRP A 60 15.82 6.62 -7.03
N ALA A 61 17.05 6.18 -7.31
CA ALA A 61 17.47 4.81 -7.07
C ALA A 61 17.33 4.42 -5.59
N ARG A 62 17.70 5.30 -4.66
CA ARG A 62 17.52 5.06 -3.21
C ARG A 62 16.05 4.99 -2.81
N LEU A 63 15.20 5.84 -3.39
CA LEU A 63 13.76 5.84 -3.12
C LEU A 63 13.09 4.58 -3.66
N MET A 64 13.51 4.07 -4.82
CA MET A 64 13.03 2.79 -5.36
C MET A 64 13.43 1.61 -4.45
N GLU A 65 14.67 1.56 -4.00
CA GLU A 65 15.12 0.52 -3.05
C GLU A 65 14.35 0.59 -1.73
N ALA A 66 14.06 1.79 -1.24
CA ALA A 66 13.25 2.00 -0.04
C ALA A 66 11.80 1.54 -0.24
N GLN A 67 11.22 1.82 -1.40
CA GLN A 67 9.86 1.40 -1.73
C GLN A 67 9.76 -0.13 -1.85
N GLU A 68 10.79 -0.81 -2.36
CA GLU A 68 10.89 -2.28 -2.35
C GLU A 68 10.94 -2.85 -0.92
N LYS A 69 11.46 -2.10 0.05
CA LYS A 69 11.45 -2.44 1.48
C LYS A 69 10.13 -2.09 2.17
N GLY A 70 9.13 -1.60 1.44
CA GLY A 70 7.81 -1.23 1.96
C GLY A 70 7.71 0.18 2.53
N GLN A 71 8.74 1.02 2.35
CA GLN A 71 8.70 2.42 2.78
C GLN A 71 7.83 3.26 1.82
N GLN A 72 7.21 4.30 2.35
CA GLN A 72 6.45 5.28 1.58
C GLN A 72 7.34 6.47 1.22
N ILE A 73 7.14 7.01 0.03
CA ILE A 73 7.87 8.21 -0.43
C ILE A 73 6.98 9.42 -0.16
N VAL A 74 7.47 10.34 0.65
CA VAL A 74 6.78 11.59 0.99
C VAL A 74 7.63 12.79 0.58
N VAL A 75 6.99 13.95 0.38
CA VAL A 75 7.71 15.20 0.17
C VAL A 75 7.71 16.00 1.47
N GLU A 76 8.89 16.18 2.06
CA GLU A 76 9.11 16.96 3.27
C GLU A 76 10.09 18.09 2.96
N ALA A 77 9.74 19.33 3.32
CA ALA A 77 10.54 20.53 3.04
C ALA A 77 10.99 20.66 1.56
N GLY A 78 10.15 20.23 0.61
CA GLY A 78 10.42 20.30 -0.83
C GLY A 78 11.36 19.21 -1.36
N ARG A 79 11.66 18.17 -0.58
CA ARG A 79 12.48 17.03 -1.00
C ARG A 79 11.73 15.72 -0.80
N ALA A 80 11.86 14.82 -1.78
CA ALA A 80 11.35 13.47 -1.67
C ALA A 80 12.21 12.65 -0.70
N LYS A 81 11.58 11.98 0.26
CA LYS A 81 12.22 11.17 1.28
C LYS A 81 11.42 9.88 1.49
N ALA A 82 12.11 8.78 1.70
CA ALA A 82 11.47 7.54 2.14
C ALA A 82 11.26 7.57 3.66
N VAL A 83 10.05 7.23 4.08
CA VAL A 83 9.65 7.12 5.48
C VAL A 83 8.95 5.78 5.67
N ASP A 84 9.03 5.24 6.88
CA ASP A 84 8.22 4.08 7.22
C ASP A 84 6.74 4.48 7.16
N PRO A 85 5.86 3.62 6.61
CA PRO A 85 4.43 3.91 6.58
C PRO A 85 3.94 4.13 8.01
N ASP A 86 3.08 5.12 8.19
CA ASP A 86 2.40 5.29 9.47
C ASP A 86 1.65 3.99 9.82
N PRO A 87 1.69 3.55 11.08
CA PRO A 87 0.92 2.40 11.50
C PRO A 87 -0.55 2.65 11.22
N LEU A 88 -1.26 1.63 10.72
CA LEU A 88 -2.69 1.71 10.51
C LEU A 88 -3.37 2.19 11.80
N ALA A 89 -4.43 3.00 11.66
CA ALA A 89 -5.20 3.41 12.83
C ALA A 89 -5.69 2.16 13.59
N PRO A 90 -5.71 2.17 14.95
CA PRO A 90 -6.19 1.06 15.76
C PRO A 90 -7.54 0.47 15.30
N ALA A 91 -8.45 1.33 14.86
CA ALA A 91 -9.75 0.93 14.34
C ALA A 91 -9.66 0.09 13.06
N ASP A 92 -8.76 0.44 12.13
CA ASP A 92 -8.54 -0.27 10.88
C ASP A 92 -7.84 -1.61 11.12
N GLN A 93 -6.88 -1.66 12.03
CA GLN A 93 -6.22 -2.91 12.46
C GLN A 93 -7.26 -3.89 13.02
N LEU A 94 -8.13 -3.43 13.92
CA LEU A 94 -9.21 -4.25 14.47
C LEU A 94 -10.22 -4.69 13.40
N ALA A 95 -10.52 -3.85 12.42
CA ALA A 95 -11.38 -4.21 11.30
C ALA A 95 -10.78 -5.34 10.45
N ILE A 96 -9.47 -5.31 10.18
CA ILE A 96 -8.76 -6.38 9.47
C ILE A 96 -8.85 -7.70 10.24
N ILE A 97 -8.59 -7.68 11.56
CA ILE A 97 -8.67 -8.87 12.40
C ILE A 97 -10.08 -9.44 12.41
N ARG A 98 -11.09 -8.60 12.60
CA ARG A 98 -12.51 -9.00 12.58
C ARG A 98 -12.89 -9.60 11.24
N THR A 99 -12.39 -9.04 10.13
CA THR A 99 -12.63 -9.56 8.78
C THR A 99 -12.04 -10.95 8.61
N ARG A 100 -10.78 -11.17 9.02
CA ARG A 100 -10.14 -12.48 8.99
C ARG A 100 -10.88 -13.50 9.85
N ARG A 101 -11.26 -13.14 11.09
CA ARG A 101 -12.07 -13.97 11.99
C ARG A 101 -13.40 -14.35 11.33
N ASN A 102 -14.14 -13.38 10.81
CA ASN A 102 -15.44 -13.62 10.19
C ASN A 102 -15.33 -14.54 8.97
N ARG A 103 -14.25 -14.42 8.17
CA ARG A 103 -13.98 -15.32 7.05
C ARG A 103 -13.78 -16.77 7.51
N LEU A 104 -12.98 -17.00 8.56
CA LEU A 104 -12.75 -18.35 9.11
C LEU A 104 -14.02 -18.95 9.71
N LEU A 105 -14.80 -18.14 10.42
CA LEU A 105 -16.11 -18.56 10.94
C LEU A 105 -17.08 -18.89 9.82
N ALA A 106 -17.12 -18.11 8.74
CA ALA A 106 -17.99 -18.39 7.60
C ALA A 106 -17.56 -19.68 6.86
N ALA A 107 -16.26 -19.87 6.63
CA ALA A 107 -15.74 -21.04 5.92
C ALA A 107 -16.05 -22.35 6.65
N THR A 108 -16.00 -22.34 7.98
CA THR A 108 -16.24 -23.52 8.81
C THR A 108 -17.70 -23.67 9.26
N ASP A 109 -18.60 -22.76 8.85
CA ASP A 109 -19.99 -22.77 9.32
C ASP A 109 -20.77 -23.98 8.81
N VAL A 110 -20.56 -24.34 7.54
CA VAL A 110 -21.19 -25.50 6.90
C VAL A 110 -20.89 -26.80 7.63
N MET A 111 -19.71 -26.93 8.23
CA MET A 111 -19.26 -28.12 8.96
C MET A 111 -20.06 -28.36 10.24
N LEU A 112 -20.62 -27.30 10.82
CA LEU A 112 -21.48 -27.39 12.01
C LEU A 112 -22.97 -27.35 11.65
N ALA A 113 -23.35 -26.58 10.64
CA ALA A 113 -24.75 -26.42 10.26
C ALA A 113 -25.35 -27.69 9.62
N VAL A 114 -24.52 -28.50 8.94
CA VAL A 114 -24.95 -29.75 8.29
C VAL A 114 -24.74 -30.94 9.24
N PRO A 115 -25.79 -31.67 9.65
CA PRO A 115 -25.67 -32.79 10.59
C PRO A 115 -24.81 -33.95 10.07
N ASP A 116 -24.89 -34.25 8.77
CA ASP A 116 -24.17 -35.35 8.11
C ASP A 116 -22.85 -34.89 7.46
N TYR A 117 -22.27 -33.78 7.91
CA TYR A 117 -20.99 -33.31 7.40
C TYR A 117 -19.89 -34.34 7.72
N PRO A 118 -18.94 -34.63 6.79
CA PRO A 118 -17.96 -35.70 6.94
C PRO A 118 -16.82 -35.36 7.92
N ILE A 119 -17.16 -35.12 9.19
CA ILE A 119 -16.24 -34.92 10.31
C ILE A 119 -16.64 -35.82 11.48
N SER A 120 -15.68 -36.26 12.28
CA SER A 120 -15.95 -37.04 13.48
C SER A 120 -16.57 -36.18 14.59
N ALA A 121 -17.13 -36.82 15.63
CA ALA A 121 -17.66 -36.10 16.78
C ALA A 121 -16.57 -35.31 17.52
N GLU A 122 -15.36 -35.89 17.63
CA GLU A 122 -14.19 -35.26 18.25
C GLU A 122 -13.74 -34.04 17.44
N GLN A 123 -13.68 -34.14 16.12
CA GLN A 123 -13.38 -33.01 15.23
C GLN A 123 -14.43 -31.90 15.36
N ARG A 124 -15.70 -32.27 15.54
CA ARG A 124 -16.78 -31.30 15.74
C ARG A 124 -16.64 -30.55 17.06
N GLU A 125 -16.28 -31.22 18.15
CA GLU A 125 -16.01 -30.59 19.44
C GLU A 125 -14.79 -29.66 19.37
N GLU A 126 -13.69 -30.12 18.74
CA GLU A 126 -12.49 -29.32 18.53
C GLU A 126 -12.79 -28.05 17.71
N LEU A 127 -13.60 -28.17 16.66
CA LEU A 127 -14.03 -27.04 15.84
C LEU A 127 -14.87 -26.03 16.62
N ILE A 128 -15.77 -26.50 17.49
CA ILE A 128 -16.58 -25.63 18.35
C ILE A 128 -15.67 -24.84 19.31
N ALA A 129 -14.71 -25.51 19.97
CA ALA A 129 -13.76 -24.88 20.88
C ALA A 129 -12.89 -23.83 20.15
N TRP A 130 -12.35 -24.17 18.98
CA TRP A 130 -11.56 -23.24 18.18
C TRP A 130 -12.37 -22.02 17.72
N ARG A 131 -13.62 -22.21 17.26
CA ARG A 131 -14.53 -21.11 16.88
C ARG A 131 -14.90 -20.22 18.07
N ALA A 132 -14.95 -20.75 19.30
CA ALA A 132 -15.14 -19.94 20.50
C ALA A 132 -13.91 -19.08 20.77
N ALA A 133 -12.70 -19.68 20.77
CA ALA A 133 -11.44 -18.96 20.93
C ALA A 133 -11.24 -17.84 19.89
N LEU A 134 -11.65 -18.07 18.64
CA LEU A 134 -11.63 -17.04 17.58
C LEU A 134 -12.52 -15.83 17.89
N ARG A 135 -13.68 -16.04 18.54
CA ARG A 135 -14.57 -14.95 18.93
C ARG A 135 -13.99 -14.17 20.10
N ASP A 136 -13.46 -14.89 21.09
CA ASP A 136 -12.85 -14.31 22.29
C ASP A 136 -11.60 -13.49 21.96
N LEU A 137 -10.82 -13.89 20.96
CA LEU A 137 -9.64 -13.16 20.47
C LEU A 137 -9.92 -11.65 20.30
N THR A 138 -11.02 -11.29 19.65
CA THR A 138 -11.35 -9.87 19.41
C THR A 138 -11.79 -9.09 20.64
N ALA A 139 -12.10 -9.77 21.74
CA ALA A 139 -12.38 -9.15 23.02
C ALA A 139 -11.10 -8.94 23.86
N THR A 140 -10.04 -9.70 23.59
CA THR A 140 -8.78 -9.68 24.36
C THR A 140 -7.64 -8.94 23.68
N ILE A 141 -7.75 -8.62 22.39
CA ILE A 141 -6.71 -7.88 21.65
C ILE A 141 -6.62 -6.44 22.16
N ASP A 142 -5.39 -6.02 22.47
CA ASP A 142 -5.05 -4.61 22.61
C ASP A 142 -5.14 -3.93 21.23
N GLN A 143 -6.03 -2.93 21.13
CA GLN A 143 -6.26 -2.20 19.88
C GLN A 143 -5.01 -1.41 19.43
N ALA A 144 -4.08 -1.15 20.34
CA ALA A 144 -2.82 -0.49 20.03
C ALA A 144 -1.70 -1.47 19.61
N ALA A 145 -1.90 -2.78 19.76
CA ALA A 145 -0.89 -3.76 19.37
C ALA A 145 -0.77 -3.85 17.85
N PRO A 146 0.45 -3.94 17.28
CA PRO A 146 0.65 -4.15 15.86
C PRO A 146 -0.07 -5.40 15.36
N LEU A 147 -0.64 -5.34 14.15
CA LEU A 147 -1.35 -6.47 13.53
C LEU A 147 -0.55 -7.79 13.54
N ASP A 148 0.76 -7.71 13.32
CA ASP A 148 1.66 -8.87 13.26
C ASP A 148 1.95 -9.49 14.63
N SER A 149 1.66 -8.79 15.72
CA SER A 149 1.83 -9.28 17.08
C SER A 149 0.60 -10.05 17.62
N VAL A 150 -0.48 -10.12 16.84
CA VAL A 150 -1.72 -10.80 17.25
C VAL A 150 -1.54 -12.31 17.20
N GLU A 151 -1.54 -12.95 18.37
CA GLU A 151 -1.50 -14.41 18.47
C GLU A 151 -2.87 -15.02 18.15
N TRP A 152 -2.94 -15.79 17.06
CA TRP A 152 -4.16 -16.49 16.66
C TRP A 152 -4.28 -17.84 17.39
N PRO A 153 -5.50 -18.27 17.74
CA PRO A 153 -5.70 -19.57 18.38
C PRO A 153 -5.22 -20.70 17.46
N ALA A 154 -4.56 -21.69 18.07
CA ALA A 154 -4.04 -22.86 17.36
C ALA A 154 -5.17 -23.55 16.58
N ARG A 155 -4.97 -23.68 15.27
CA ARG A 155 -5.95 -24.26 14.36
C ARG A 155 -5.91 -25.79 14.44
N PRO A 156 -7.07 -26.46 14.36
CA PRO A 156 -7.13 -27.92 14.22
C PRO A 156 -6.27 -28.43 13.06
N SER A 157 -5.53 -29.52 13.29
CA SER A 157 -4.52 -30.02 12.32
C SER A 157 -5.12 -30.56 11.02
N TRP A 158 -6.42 -30.88 11.02
CA TRP A 158 -7.19 -31.36 9.87
C TRP A 158 -7.86 -30.23 9.07
N LEU A 159 -7.65 -28.96 9.45
CA LEU A 159 -8.14 -27.78 8.74
C LEU A 159 -7.02 -27.06 7.96
N GLY A 160 -7.31 -26.77 6.69
CA GLY A 160 -6.53 -25.89 5.83
C GLY A 160 -6.55 -24.43 6.27
N GLU A 161 -5.72 -23.60 5.63
CA GLU A 161 -5.49 -22.21 6.06
C GLU A 161 -6.71 -21.31 5.93
N ARG A 162 -7.66 -21.70 5.09
CA ARG A 162 -8.89 -20.96 4.80
C ARG A 162 -10.10 -21.57 5.52
N GLY A 163 -9.91 -22.60 6.34
CA GLY A 163 -10.99 -23.32 7.03
C GLY A 163 -11.64 -24.42 6.18
N GLU A 164 -10.93 -24.92 5.17
CA GLU A 164 -11.28 -26.10 4.38
C GLU A 164 -10.80 -27.40 5.06
N LEU A 165 -11.39 -28.54 4.73
CA LEU A 165 -10.84 -29.85 5.14
C LEU A 165 -9.57 -30.17 4.33
N LEU A 166 -8.57 -30.75 4.98
CA LEU A 166 -7.34 -31.28 4.36
C LEU A 166 -7.50 -32.69 3.80
#